data_AF-A0A166VJ13-F1
#
_entry.id   AF-A0A166VJ13-F1
#
_cell.length_a   1.000
_cell.length_b   1.000
_cell.length_c   1.000
_cell.angle_alpha   90.00
_cell.angle_beta   90.00
_cell.angle_gamma   90.00
#
_symmetry.space_group_name_H-M   'P 1'
#
loop_
_entity.id
_entity.type
_entity.pdbx_description
1 polymer ?
#
loop_
_entity_poly.entity_id
_entity_poly.type
_entity_poly.pdbx_seq_one_letter_code
_entity_poly.pdbx_strand_id
1 'polypeptide(L)'
;MIKITKTQLLMCTLSTMLLGCTHTTTVHVFGKYLPDNELSKLQSALNEQGFEVETNSLDFPTSISQNTILHSLMLRDSSALESVKSIAMEHGFKIADIQGLKEGNHWYTKDAIAIYPFPKNSENAPLLKQDLAQQFSTAECDLSFQLKLSRNGAYEILGSPVSEDNKRLLTGTWHYVQYPYLELRPYKGISWSRYFEIHQLIKQDKVSQIEVIQLRPVEKHHITQNCFYEYGVRM
;
A
#
# COMPACT_ATOMS: atom_id res chain seq x y z
N MET A 1 -59.97 9.51 29.84
CA MET A 1 -60.29 9.29 28.41
C MET A 1 -59.69 10.43 27.61
N ILE A 2 -58.54 10.21 26.96
CA ILE A 2 -57.89 11.22 26.11
C ILE A 2 -58.40 10.98 24.68
N LYS A 3 -59.12 11.96 24.11
CA LYS A 3 -59.58 11.92 22.71
C LYS A 3 -58.40 12.24 21.80
N ILE A 4 -57.72 11.20 21.31
CA ILE A 4 -56.73 11.33 20.25
C ILE A 4 -57.49 11.61 18.95
N THR A 5 -57.36 12.82 18.41
CA THR A 5 -57.96 13.24 17.13
C THR A 5 -57.17 12.65 15.96
N LYS A 6 -57.86 12.27 14.87
CA LYS A 6 -57.26 11.66 13.66
C LYS A 6 -56.07 12.44 13.08
N THR A 7 -56.01 13.75 13.32
CA THR A 7 -54.92 14.64 12.90
C THR A 7 -53.61 14.43 13.69
N GLN A 8 -53.67 14.07 14.97
CA GLN A 8 -52.48 13.74 15.77
C GLN A 8 -51.89 12.38 15.37
N LEU A 9 -52.73 11.42 14.98
CA LEU A 9 -52.28 10.11 14.49
C LEU A 9 -51.58 10.23 13.12
N LEU A 10 -52.05 11.14 12.25
CA LEU A 10 -51.46 11.43 10.94
C LEU A 10 -50.10 12.15 11.05
N MET A 11 -49.94 13.00 12.06
CA MET A 11 -48.69 13.74 12.30
C MET A 11 -47.60 12.85 12.92
N CYS A 12 -47.99 11.87 13.75
CA CYS A 12 -47.08 10.83 14.25
C CYS A 12 -46.60 9.88 13.15
N THR A 13 -47.48 9.45 12.23
CA THR A 13 -47.08 8.56 11.12
C THR A 13 -46.21 9.25 10.06
N LEU A 14 -46.38 10.56 9.84
CA LEU A 14 -45.51 11.34 8.95
C LEU A 14 -44.10 11.56 9.55
N SER A 15 -44.00 11.68 10.88
CA SER A 15 -42.72 11.84 11.57
C SER A 15 -41.88 10.56 11.57
N THR A 16 -42.50 9.38 11.56
CA THR A 16 -41.79 8.09 11.45
C THR A 16 -41.29 7.78 10.03
N MET A 17 -41.84 8.43 9.00
CA MET A 17 -41.41 8.26 7.59
C MET A 17 -40.19 9.13 7.23
N LEU A 18 -39.80 10.08 8.08
CA LEU A 18 -38.61 10.92 7.91
C LEU A 18 -37.33 10.30 8.50
N LEU A 19 -37.43 9.13 9.16
CA LEU A 19 -36.27 8.30 9.48
C LEU A 19 -35.82 7.48 8.24
N GLY A 20 -35.87 8.09 7.05
CA GLY A 20 -35.22 7.52 5.88
C GLY A 20 -33.74 7.37 6.20
N CYS A 21 -33.20 6.17 6.06
CA CYS A 21 -31.80 5.87 6.35
C CYS A 21 -30.92 6.92 5.67
N THR A 22 -30.34 7.83 6.44
CA THR A 22 -29.30 8.75 5.98
C THR A 22 -28.11 7.89 5.61
N HIS A 23 -28.02 7.53 4.33
CA HIS A 23 -26.85 6.84 3.81
C HIS A 23 -25.71 7.85 3.75
N THR A 24 -24.70 7.61 4.56
CA THR A 24 -23.48 8.43 4.68
C THR A 24 -22.40 7.82 3.81
N THR A 25 -21.60 8.66 3.16
CA THR A 25 -20.43 8.19 2.40
C THR A 25 -19.47 7.44 3.33
N THR A 26 -19.04 6.25 2.92
CA THR A 26 -18.09 5.44 3.70
C THR A 26 -16.67 5.89 3.40
N VAL A 27 -15.88 6.16 4.44
CA VAL A 27 -14.47 6.53 4.33
C VAL A 27 -13.62 5.38 4.87
N HIS A 28 -12.91 4.70 3.97
CA HIS A 28 -11.95 3.65 4.32
C HIS A 28 -10.58 4.28 4.61
N VAL A 29 -10.10 4.18 5.84
CA VAL A 29 -8.78 4.65 6.25
C VAL A 29 -7.82 3.46 6.29
N PHE A 30 -6.83 3.44 5.39
CA PHE A 30 -5.77 2.42 5.38
C PHE A 30 -4.74 2.77 6.45
N GLY A 31 -5.00 2.35 7.68
CA GLY A 31 -4.30 2.79 8.89
C GLY A 31 -3.07 1.98 9.26
N LYS A 32 -2.68 0.94 8.51
CA LYS A 32 -1.59 0.00 8.85
C LYS A 32 -0.31 0.67 9.34
N TYR A 33 0.04 1.81 8.73
CA TYR A 33 1.30 2.51 8.92
C TYR A 33 1.20 3.74 9.83
N LEU A 34 0.01 4.04 10.35
CA LEU A 34 -0.17 5.15 11.27
C LEU A 34 -0.05 4.68 12.73
N PRO A 35 0.60 5.48 13.59
CA PRO A 35 0.46 5.33 15.03
C PRO A 35 -1.02 5.39 15.46
N ASP A 36 -1.42 4.59 16.45
CA ASP A 36 -2.81 4.47 16.92
C ASP A 36 -3.45 5.82 17.28
N ASN A 37 -2.64 6.74 17.84
CA ASN A 37 -3.10 8.07 18.21
C ASN A 37 -3.40 8.96 16.99
N GLU A 38 -2.64 8.84 15.89
CA GLU A 38 -2.90 9.57 14.65
C GLU A 38 -4.11 8.99 13.92
N LEU A 39 -4.20 7.66 13.86
CA LEU A 39 -5.34 6.96 13.26
C LEU A 39 -6.65 7.31 13.99
N SER A 40 -6.65 7.25 15.32
CA SER A 40 -7.83 7.56 16.13
C SER A 40 -8.28 9.01 15.95
N LYS A 41 -7.34 9.97 15.91
CA LYS A 41 -7.67 11.38 15.68
C LYS A 41 -8.29 11.61 14.31
N LEU A 42 -7.73 11.02 13.25
CA LEU A 42 -8.28 11.14 11.91
C LEU A 42 -9.67 10.50 11.82
N GLN A 43 -9.84 9.31 12.39
CA GLN A 43 -11.12 8.61 12.43
C GLN A 43 -12.19 9.42 13.18
N SER A 44 -11.85 9.98 14.34
CA SER A 44 -12.78 10.83 15.10
C SER A 44 -13.21 12.05 14.29
N ALA A 45 -12.27 12.77 13.67
CA ALA A 45 -12.59 13.97 12.89
C ALA A 45 -13.50 13.66 11.67
N LEU A 46 -13.29 12.50 11.02
CA LEU A 46 -14.16 12.04 9.93
C LEU A 46 -15.56 11.65 10.45
N ASN A 47 -15.64 10.92 11.56
CA ASN A 47 -16.93 10.56 12.18
C ASN A 47 -17.72 11.81 12.63
N GLU A 48 -17.05 12.80 13.19
CA GLU A 48 -17.67 14.08 13.63
C GLU A 48 -18.27 14.86 12.45
N GLN A 49 -17.78 14.64 11.23
CA GLN A 49 -18.31 15.21 10.00
C GLN A 49 -19.42 14.35 9.37
N GLY A 50 -19.86 13.29 10.05
CA GLY A 50 -20.97 12.45 9.63
C GLY A 50 -20.61 11.38 8.60
N PHE A 51 -19.33 11.09 8.40
CA PHE A 51 -18.90 9.95 7.58
C PHE A 51 -19.01 8.63 8.34
N GLU A 52 -19.28 7.54 7.63
CA GLU A 52 -19.09 6.18 8.16
C GLU A 52 -17.63 5.79 7.96
N VAL A 53 -16.85 5.61 9.03
CA VAL A 53 -15.41 5.38 8.92
C VAL A 53 -15.04 3.92 9.18
N GLU A 54 -14.39 3.29 8.20
CA GLU A 54 -13.84 1.94 8.31
C GLU A 54 -12.31 1.97 8.26
N THR A 55 -11.65 1.53 9.33
CA THR A 55 -10.19 1.38 9.34
C THR A 55 -9.79 -0.02 8.88
N ASN A 56 -8.79 -0.13 8.01
CA ASN A 56 -8.20 -1.40 7.64
C ASN A 56 -6.68 -1.41 7.84
N SER A 57 -6.13 -2.59 8.05
CA SER A 57 -4.70 -2.84 8.24
C SER A 57 -4.07 -3.53 7.02
N LEU A 58 -4.63 -3.33 5.83
CA LEU A 58 -4.10 -3.89 4.58
C LEU A 58 -2.85 -3.12 4.14
N ASP A 59 -1.99 -3.81 3.39
CA ASP A 59 -0.86 -3.18 2.73
C ASP A 59 -1.30 -2.17 1.69
N PHE A 60 -0.50 -1.11 1.53
CA PHE A 60 -0.74 -0.14 0.47
C PHE A 60 -0.44 -0.81 -0.88
N PRO A 61 -1.28 -0.59 -1.91
CA PRO A 61 -0.94 -0.94 -3.28
C PRO A 61 0.43 -0.37 -3.65
N THR A 62 1.25 -1.13 -4.38
CA THR A 62 2.64 -0.74 -4.69
C THR A 62 2.75 0.48 -5.62
N SER A 63 1.62 0.91 -6.21
CA SER A 63 1.48 2.16 -6.96
C SER A 63 1.30 3.40 -6.08
N ILE A 64 0.92 3.24 -4.81
CA ILE A 64 0.72 4.33 -3.86
C ILE A 64 2.04 4.57 -3.11
N SER A 65 2.60 5.76 -3.26
CA SER A 65 3.91 6.14 -2.71
C SER A 65 3.89 7.43 -1.89
N GLN A 66 2.72 8.00 -1.69
CA GLN A 66 2.48 9.25 -0.98
C GLN A 66 1.04 9.30 -0.47
N ASN A 67 0.71 10.31 0.32
CA ASN A 67 -0.67 10.55 0.77
C ASN A 67 -1.62 10.64 -0.43
N THR A 68 -2.47 9.64 -0.59
CA THR A 68 -3.38 9.51 -1.73
C THR A 68 -4.81 9.33 -1.25
N ILE A 69 -5.75 9.98 -1.94
CA ILE A 69 -7.18 9.68 -1.83
C ILE A 69 -7.62 8.95 -3.10
N LEU A 70 -8.30 7.82 -2.93
CA LEU A 70 -9.05 7.19 -4.01
C LEU A 70 -10.54 7.41 -3.75
N HIS A 71 -11.32 7.75 -4.75
CA HIS A 71 -12.76 7.97 -4.54
C HIS A 71 -13.61 7.31 -5.64
N SER A 72 -14.83 6.93 -5.30
CA SER A 72 -15.79 6.50 -6.30
C SER A 72 -16.12 7.63 -7.28
N LEU A 73 -16.33 7.30 -8.55
CA LEU A 73 -16.89 8.26 -9.51
C LEU A 73 -18.40 8.47 -9.34
N MET A 74 -19.05 7.71 -8.45
CA MET A 74 -20.48 7.75 -8.17
C MET A 74 -20.76 8.22 -6.73
N LEU A 75 -19.91 9.10 -6.19
CA LEU A 75 -20.18 9.74 -4.91
C LEU A 75 -21.54 10.44 -4.95
N ARG A 76 -22.36 10.19 -3.93
CA ARG A 76 -23.71 10.78 -3.85
C ARG A 76 -23.66 12.24 -3.41
N ASP A 77 -22.76 12.53 -2.48
CA ASP A 77 -22.43 13.89 -2.07
C ASP A 77 -21.14 14.34 -2.77
N SER A 78 -21.27 15.31 -3.68
CA SER A 78 -20.13 15.85 -4.42
C SER A 78 -19.17 16.65 -3.54
N SER A 79 -19.59 17.09 -2.34
CA SER A 79 -18.74 17.81 -1.39
C SER A 79 -17.91 16.88 -0.50
N ALA A 80 -18.30 15.60 -0.37
CA ALA A 80 -17.64 14.63 0.50
C ALA A 80 -16.12 14.52 0.24
N LEU A 81 -15.70 14.54 -1.02
CA LEU A 81 -14.29 14.46 -1.39
C LEU A 81 -13.47 15.64 -0.85
N GLU A 82 -13.95 16.87 -1.02
CA GLU A 82 -13.24 18.05 -0.52
C GLU A 82 -13.28 18.12 1.01
N SER A 83 -14.38 17.70 1.64
CA SER A 83 -14.47 17.59 3.11
C SER A 83 -13.43 16.60 3.65
N VAL A 84 -13.37 15.39 3.11
CA VAL A 84 -12.39 14.37 3.51
C VAL A 84 -10.95 14.86 3.32
N LYS A 85 -10.66 15.50 2.19
CA LYS A 85 -9.35 16.08 1.91
C LYS A 85 -8.98 17.20 2.90
N SER A 86 -9.92 18.10 3.23
CA SER A 86 -9.69 19.18 4.20
C SER A 86 -9.34 18.61 5.57
N ILE A 87 -10.13 17.64 6.05
CA ILE A 87 -9.91 16.96 7.33
C ILE A 87 -8.53 16.29 7.36
N ALA A 88 -8.17 15.56 6.30
CA ALA A 88 -6.86 14.94 6.21
C ALA A 88 -5.71 15.97 6.28
N MET A 89 -5.84 17.09 5.56
CA MET A 89 -4.86 18.18 5.56
C MET A 89 -4.74 18.86 6.93
N GLU A 90 -5.86 19.11 7.61
CA GLU A 90 -5.90 19.66 8.98
C GLU A 90 -5.20 18.75 9.99
N HIS A 91 -5.27 17.44 9.79
CA HIS A 91 -4.55 16.44 10.59
C HIS A 91 -3.09 16.23 10.16
N GLY A 92 -2.63 17.00 9.16
CA GLY A 92 -1.23 17.05 8.73
C GLY A 92 -0.88 16.09 7.60
N PHE A 93 -1.86 15.46 6.94
CA PHE A 93 -1.66 14.64 5.76
C PHE A 93 -1.80 15.50 4.51
N LYS A 94 -0.66 15.92 3.94
CA LYS A 94 -0.64 16.67 2.68
C LYS A 94 -1.00 15.74 1.54
N ILE A 95 -2.25 15.79 1.07
CA ILE A 95 -2.72 14.97 -0.05
C ILE A 95 -2.01 15.40 -1.33
N ALA A 96 -1.22 14.49 -1.88
CA ALA A 96 -0.41 14.75 -3.07
C ALA A 96 -1.06 14.18 -4.35
N ASP A 97 -2.01 13.26 -4.19
CA ASP A 97 -2.69 12.64 -5.30
C ASP A 97 -4.15 12.28 -4.97
N ILE A 98 -5.03 12.44 -5.95
CA ILE A 98 -6.45 12.11 -5.86
C ILE A 98 -6.82 11.38 -7.14
N GLN A 99 -7.28 10.14 -7.02
CA GLN A 99 -7.62 9.31 -8.17
C GLN A 99 -9.03 8.73 -8.07
N GLY A 100 -9.67 8.54 -9.22
CA GLY A 100 -10.92 7.78 -9.29
C GLY A 100 -10.66 6.28 -9.12
N LEU A 101 -11.44 5.62 -8.27
CA LEU A 101 -11.43 4.17 -8.09
C LEU A 101 -11.91 3.49 -9.38
N LYS A 102 -10.98 2.80 -10.04
CA LYS A 102 -11.23 2.03 -11.26
C LYS A 102 -10.40 0.77 -11.32
N GLU A 103 -10.98 -0.29 -11.85
CA GLU A 103 -10.27 -1.49 -12.28
C GLU A 103 -10.36 -1.58 -13.80
N GLY A 104 -9.27 -1.26 -14.51
CA GLY A 104 -9.30 -1.10 -15.96
C GLY A 104 -10.31 -0.05 -16.41
N ASN A 105 -11.38 -0.48 -17.09
CA ASN A 105 -12.49 0.36 -17.55
C ASN A 105 -13.74 0.27 -16.65
N HIS A 106 -13.68 -0.47 -15.55
CA HIS A 106 -14.80 -0.67 -14.63
C HIS A 106 -14.67 0.28 -13.44
N TRP A 107 -15.70 1.08 -13.20
CA TRP A 107 -15.74 2.04 -12.10
C TRP A 107 -16.31 1.40 -10.84
N TYR A 108 -15.73 1.72 -9.67
CA TYR A 108 -16.32 1.32 -8.40
C TYR A 108 -17.58 2.16 -8.12
N THR A 109 -18.72 1.49 -7.97
CA THR A 109 -20.05 2.12 -7.88
C THR A 109 -20.54 2.41 -6.46
N LYS A 110 -19.76 2.07 -5.44
CA LYS A 110 -20.10 2.32 -4.02
C LYS A 110 -19.84 3.78 -3.65
N ASP A 111 -20.67 4.37 -2.78
CA ASP A 111 -20.46 5.72 -2.24
C ASP A 111 -19.33 5.73 -1.20
N ALA A 112 -18.08 5.60 -1.70
CA ALA A 112 -16.92 5.35 -0.87
C ALA A 112 -15.70 6.17 -1.28
N ILE A 113 -14.92 6.54 -0.27
CA ILE A 113 -13.63 7.22 -0.37
C ILE A 113 -12.62 6.38 0.41
N ALA A 114 -11.43 6.18 -0.14
CA ALA A 114 -10.30 5.53 0.53
C ALA A 114 -9.17 6.53 0.72
N ILE A 115 -8.58 6.57 1.92
CA ILE A 115 -7.43 7.41 2.24
C ILE A 115 -6.25 6.51 2.57
N TYR A 116 -5.10 6.80 1.97
CA TYR A 116 -3.82 6.15 2.21
C TYR A 116 -2.87 7.15 2.87
N PRO A 117 -3.00 7.39 4.19
CA PRO A 117 -2.17 8.33 4.91
C PRO A 117 -0.78 7.74 5.19
N PHE A 118 0.26 8.49 4.84
CA PHE A 118 1.64 8.18 5.19
C PHE A 118 1.98 8.78 6.55
N PRO A 119 2.70 8.04 7.41
CA PRO A 119 3.14 8.56 8.69
C PRO A 119 4.09 9.76 8.50
N LYS A 120 4.06 10.69 9.46
CA LYS A 120 4.93 11.87 9.44
C LYS A 120 6.40 11.51 9.69
N ASN A 121 6.64 10.44 10.43
CA ASN A 121 7.96 9.89 10.72
C ASN A 121 8.22 8.63 9.87
N SER A 122 9.50 8.37 9.58
CA SER A 122 9.92 7.22 8.76
C SER A 122 9.84 5.88 9.48
N GLU A 123 9.72 5.87 10.82
CA GLU A 123 9.76 4.65 11.64
C GLU A 123 8.68 3.63 11.26
N ASN A 124 7.53 4.10 10.76
CA ASN A 124 6.43 3.23 10.31
C ASN A 124 6.15 3.36 8.81
N ALA A 125 7.07 3.93 8.03
CA ALA A 125 6.82 4.14 6.61
C ALA A 125 6.64 2.79 5.87
N PRO A 126 5.68 2.69 4.95
CA PRO A 126 5.56 1.52 4.10
C PRO A 126 6.82 1.36 3.25
N LEU A 127 7.22 0.11 2.98
CA LEU A 127 8.25 -0.17 1.99
C LEU A 127 7.75 0.23 0.60
N LEU A 128 8.44 1.18 -0.02
CA LEU A 128 8.10 1.68 -1.36
C LEU A 128 8.93 0.99 -2.43
N LYS A 129 8.41 0.99 -3.66
CA LYS A 129 9.12 0.47 -4.84
C LYS A 129 10.51 1.10 -4.97
N GLN A 130 10.65 2.40 -4.71
CA GLN A 130 11.93 3.10 -4.82
C GLN A 130 12.97 2.63 -3.79
N ASP A 131 12.55 2.12 -2.63
CA ASP A 131 13.44 1.64 -1.58
C ASP A 131 14.09 0.31 -1.98
N LEU A 132 13.41 -0.47 -2.83
CA LEU A 132 13.91 -1.70 -3.43
C LEU A 132 14.88 -1.46 -4.60
N ALA A 133 14.95 -0.24 -5.15
CA ALA A 133 15.81 0.08 -6.28
C ALA A 133 17.29 0.25 -5.85
N GLN A 134 17.90 -0.85 -5.44
CA GLN A 134 19.22 -0.93 -4.82
C GLN A 134 20.12 -1.96 -5.50
N GLN A 135 21.37 -2.01 -5.05
CA GLN A 135 22.33 -3.05 -5.43
C GLN A 135 22.55 -3.99 -4.24
N PHE A 136 21.97 -5.18 -4.35
CA PHE A 136 22.06 -6.23 -3.35
C PHE A 136 23.25 -7.15 -3.65
N SER A 137 23.84 -7.73 -2.62
CA SER A 137 24.90 -8.75 -2.73
C SER A 137 24.40 -10.06 -2.16
N THR A 138 24.84 -11.19 -2.72
CA THR A 138 24.53 -12.50 -2.13
C THR A 138 25.12 -12.63 -0.74
N ALA A 139 24.33 -13.17 0.18
CA ALA A 139 24.77 -13.54 1.52
C ALA A 139 24.53 -15.05 1.75
N GLU A 140 25.29 -15.62 2.69
CA GLU A 140 25.27 -17.07 2.99
C GLU A 140 25.49 -17.94 1.73
N CYS A 141 26.46 -17.55 0.91
CA CYS A 141 26.73 -18.18 -0.38
C CYS A 141 28.23 -18.33 -0.63
N ASP A 142 28.63 -19.47 -1.21
CA ASP A 142 30.00 -19.67 -1.71
C ASP A 142 30.28 -18.82 -2.97
N LEU A 143 29.21 -18.44 -3.68
CA LEU A 143 29.28 -17.64 -4.91
C LEU A 143 28.91 -16.19 -4.61
N SER A 144 29.70 -15.25 -5.12
CA SER A 144 29.47 -13.81 -4.96
C SER A 144 28.78 -13.24 -6.21
N PHE A 145 27.47 -13.01 -6.09
CA PHE A 145 26.68 -12.30 -7.10
C PHE A 145 26.13 -10.99 -6.55
N GLN A 146 25.84 -10.05 -7.46
CA GLN A 146 25.13 -8.82 -7.18
C GLN A 146 23.86 -8.76 -8.00
N LEU A 147 22.75 -8.37 -7.36
CA LEU A 147 21.48 -8.07 -8.01
C LEU A 147 21.25 -6.57 -7.93
N LYS A 148 21.27 -5.90 -9.08
CA LYS A 148 20.94 -4.48 -9.20
C LYS A 148 19.51 -4.33 -9.66
N LEU A 149 18.70 -3.65 -8.86
CA LEU A 149 17.33 -3.25 -9.20
C LEU A 149 17.33 -1.75 -9.52
N SER A 150 17.07 -1.40 -10.78
CA SER A 150 17.09 -0.01 -11.23
C SER A 150 15.73 0.66 -11.06
N ARG A 151 15.70 1.96 -10.78
CA ARG A 151 14.44 2.74 -10.60
C ARG A 151 13.49 2.68 -11.81
N ASN A 152 14.03 2.52 -13.01
CA ASN A 152 13.26 2.36 -14.24
C ASN A 152 12.63 0.96 -14.40
N GLY A 153 12.78 0.08 -13.42
CA GLY A 153 12.23 -1.28 -13.45
C GLY A 153 13.12 -2.31 -14.15
N ALA A 154 14.34 -1.97 -14.58
CA ALA A 154 15.29 -2.95 -15.11
C ALA A 154 16.08 -3.63 -13.99
N TYR A 155 16.39 -4.94 -14.11
CA TYR A 155 17.34 -5.61 -13.23
C TYR A 155 18.55 -6.15 -13.99
N GLU A 156 19.65 -6.28 -13.26
CA GLU A 156 20.90 -6.89 -13.73
C GLU A 156 21.48 -7.79 -12.62
N ILE A 157 21.91 -9.00 -12.99
CA ILE A 157 22.67 -9.91 -12.12
C ILE A 157 24.12 -9.93 -12.60
N LEU A 158 25.05 -9.55 -11.73
CA LEU A 158 26.48 -9.47 -12.00
C LEU A 158 27.22 -10.50 -11.14
N GLY A 159 28.14 -11.25 -11.74
CA GLY A 159 28.96 -12.21 -11.01
C GLY A 159 29.41 -13.38 -11.88
N SER A 160 30.22 -14.26 -11.30
CA SER A 160 30.77 -15.43 -11.96
C SER A 160 31.00 -16.56 -10.94
N PRO A 161 30.90 -17.84 -11.35
CA PRO A 161 30.65 -18.34 -12.71
C PRO A 161 29.16 -18.40 -13.07
N VAL A 162 28.83 -18.16 -14.35
CA VAL A 162 27.45 -18.31 -14.89
C VAL A 162 27.49 -19.30 -16.06
N SER A 163 26.65 -20.34 -16.01
CA SER A 163 26.51 -21.29 -17.13
C SER A 163 25.90 -20.61 -18.36
N GLU A 164 26.20 -21.11 -19.56
CA GLU A 164 25.62 -20.59 -20.82
C GLU A 164 24.08 -20.55 -20.77
N ASP A 165 23.45 -21.58 -20.20
CA ASP A 165 22.00 -21.67 -20.05
C ASP A 165 21.40 -20.55 -19.21
N ASN A 166 22.15 -20.10 -18.19
CA ASN A 166 21.72 -19.08 -17.24
C ASN A 166 22.02 -17.64 -17.71
N LYS A 167 22.81 -17.43 -18.77
CA LYS A 167 23.12 -16.07 -19.27
C LYS A 167 21.88 -15.26 -19.63
N ARG A 168 20.81 -15.93 -20.05
CA ARG A 168 19.52 -15.30 -20.41
C ARG A 168 18.73 -14.80 -19.20
N LEU A 169 19.11 -15.21 -17.98
CA LEU A 169 18.49 -14.81 -16.72
C LEU A 169 19.18 -13.60 -16.08
N LEU A 170 20.28 -13.11 -16.65
CA LEU A 170 21.07 -12.05 -16.04
C LEU A 170 20.43 -10.66 -16.16
N THR A 171 19.48 -10.47 -17.08
CA THR A 171 18.84 -9.17 -17.30
C THR A 171 17.36 -9.31 -17.60
N GLY A 172 16.59 -8.31 -17.19
CA GLY A 172 15.14 -8.30 -17.33
C GLY A 172 14.50 -7.08 -16.70
N THR A 173 13.20 -7.20 -16.42
CA THR A 173 12.45 -6.23 -15.62
C THR A 173 12.11 -6.78 -14.26
N TRP A 174 11.95 -5.91 -13.27
CA TRP A 174 11.51 -6.28 -11.94
C TRP A 174 10.25 -5.51 -11.55
N HIS A 175 9.41 -6.17 -10.76
CA HIS A 175 8.12 -5.65 -10.31
C HIS A 175 7.98 -5.88 -8.81
N TYR A 176 7.61 -4.81 -8.09
CA TYR A 176 7.10 -4.94 -6.73
C TYR A 176 5.61 -5.27 -6.84
N VAL A 177 5.28 -6.56 -6.69
CA VAL A 177 3.93 -7.08 -6.99
C VAL A 177 2.95 -6.63 -5.91
N GLN A 178 3.26 -7.01 -4.68
CA GLN A 178 2.58 -6.66 -3.44
C GLN A 178 3.53 -7.01 -2.31
N TYR A 179 3.50 -6.34 -1.15
CA TYR A 179 4.26 -6.82 0.00
C TYR A 179 3.79 -8.24 0.40
N PRO A 180 4.69 -9.20 0.71
CA PRO A 180 6.15 -9.11 0.75
C PRO A 180 6.87 -9.64 -0.52
N TYR A 181 6.28 -9.57 -1.71
CA TYR A 181 6.78 -10.22 -2.92
C TYR A 181 7.35 -9.27 -3.98
N LEU A 182 8.52 -9.64 -4.51
CA LEU A 182 9.17 -9.06 -5.68
C LEU A 182 9.30 -10.10 -6.80
N GLU A 183 9.10 -9.68 -8.05
CA GLU A 183 9.16 -10.52 -9.23
C GLU A 183 10.24 -10.03 -10.20
N LEU A 184 11.10 -10.94 -10.66
CA LEU A 184 12.01 -10.73 -11.79
C LEU A 184 11.47 -11.42 -13.05
N ARG A 185 11.42 -10.68 -14.17
CA ARG A 185 10.98 -11.14 -15.49
C ARG A 185 12.13 -11.01 -16.51
N PRO A 186 12.80 -12.10 -16.89
CA PRO A 186 13.87 -12.08 -17.90
C PRO A 186 13.40 -11.55 -19.27
N TYR A 187 14.23 -10.78 -19.98
CA TYR A 187 13.85 -10.19 -21.29
C TYR A 187 13.69 -11.22 -22.44
N LYS A 188 14.36 -12.39 -22.36
CA LYS A 188 14.52 -13.29 -23.52
C LYS A 188 13.78 -14.62 -23.38
N GLY A 189 12.53 -14.69 -23.85
CA GLY A 189 11.84 -15.94 -24.23
C GLY A 189 11.69 -17.02 -23.14
N ILE A 190 11.96 -16.67 -21.89
CA ILE A 190 11.82 -17.56 -20.73
C ILE A 190 10.49 -17.23 -20.07
N SER A 191 9.59 -18.20 -20.05
CA SER A 191 8.19 -18.03 -19.63
C SER A 191 7.99 -17.96 -18.12
N TRP A 192 9.04 -18.13 -17.32
CA TRP A 192 8.91 -18.22 -15.88
C TRP A 192 9.56 -17.02 -15.22
N SER A 193 8.77 -16.25 -14.50
CA SER A 193 9.23 -15.23 -13.56
C SER A 193 9.97 -15.87 -12.38
N ARG A 194 10.79 -15.10 -11.67
CA ARG A 194 11.39 -15.52 -10.40
C ARG A 194 10.86 -14.63 -9.29
N TYR A 195 10.34 -15.27 -8.24
CA TYR A 195 9.75 -14.57 -7.11
C TYR A 195 10.71 -14.59 -5.92
N PHE A 196 10.77 -13.46 -5.24
CA PHE A 196 11.50 -13.26 -4.00
C PHE A 196 10.54 -12.78 -2.93
N GLU A 197 10.69 -13.31 -1.72
CA GLU A 197 10.10 -12.77 -0.51
C GLU A 197 11.05 -11.71 0.08
N ILE A 198 10.49 -10.58 0.46
CA ILE A 198 11.18 -9.42 1.00
C ILE A 198 11.12 -9.51 2.53
N HIS A 199 12.28 -9.47 3.17
CA HIS A 199 12.38 -9.39 4.63
C HIS A 199 13.13 -8.12 5.03
N GLN A 200 12.51 -7.29 5.88
CA GLN A 200 13.15 -6.15 6.52
C GLN A 200 13.56 -6.56 7.94
N LEU A 201 14.81 -6.30 8.30
CA LEU A 201 15.36 -6.66 9.60
C LEU A 201 16.42 -5.67 10.04
N ILE A 202 16.60 -5.55 11.35
CA ILE A 202 17.66 -4.75 11.96
C ILE A 202 18.77 -5.70 12.40
N LYS A 203 19.99 -5.50 11.88
CA LYS A 203 21.20 -6.16 12.38
C LYS A 203 21.97 -5.20 13.28
N GLN A 204 22.72 -5.74 14.22
CA GLN A 204 23.67 -5.00 15.04
C GLN A 204 25.08 -5.46 14.69
N ASP A 205 25.98 -4.54 14.35
CA ASP A 205 27.41 -4.81 14.32
C ASP A 205 28.12 -4.21 15.54
N LYS A 206 29.45 -4.30 15.60
CA LYS A 206 30.24 -3.77 16.73
C LYS A 206 30.18 -2.24 16.87
N VAL A 207 29.64 -1.53 15.89
CA VAL A 207 29.66 -0.06 15.76
C VAL A 207 28.26 0.54 15.80
N SER A 208 27.30 -0.02 15.04
CA SER A 208 25.95 0.56 14.89
C SER A 208 24.90 -0.48 14.51
N GLN A 209 23.63 -0.05 14.52
CA GLN A 209 22.54 -0.78 13.88
C GLN A 209 22.60 -0.61 12.36
N ILE A 210 22.09 -1.60 11.65
CA ILE A 210 22.01 -1.67 10.18
C ILE A 210 20.60 -2.12 9.82
N GLU A 211 19.88 -1.29 9.08
CA GLU A 211 18.63 -1.70 8.43
C GLU A 211 18.97 -2.52 7.20
N VAL A 212 18.38 -3.71 7.10
CA VAL A 212 18.71 -4.68 6.08
C VAL A 212 17.43 -5.12 5.36
N ILE A 213 17.51 -5.15 4.03
CA ILE A 213 16.52 -5.75 3.15
C ILE A 213 17.12 -7.03 2.57
N GLN A 214 16.49 -8.17 2.85
CA GLN A 214 16.80 -9.45 2.24
C GLN A 214 15.76 -9.82 1.18
N LEU A 215 16.24 -10.33 0.05
CA LEU A 215 15.42 -10.92 -1.00
C LEU A 215 15.69 -12.42 -1.02
N ARG A 216 14.77 -13.19 -0.45
CA ARG A 216 14.87 -14.65 -0.37
C ARG A 216 14.12 -15.27 -1.53
N PRO A 217 14.75 -16.12 -2.35
CA PRO A 217 14.05 -16.72 -3.48
C PRO A 217 12.96 -17.68 -2.96
N VAL A 218 11.73 -17.53 -3.47
CA VAL A 218 10.57 -18.37 -3.07
C VAL A 218 10.78 -19.83 -3.52
N GLU A 219 11.45 -20.00 -4.66
CA GLU A 219 11.87 -21.29 -5.21
C GLU A 219 13.38 -21.29 -5.40
N LYS A 220 14.00 -22.46 -5.43
CA LYS A 220 15.43 -22.61 -5.67
C LYS A 220 15.87 -21.86 -6.94
N HIS A 221 16.68 -20.82 -6.77
CA HIS A 221 17.05 -19.91 -7.85
C HIS A 221 18.13 -20.55 -8.75
N HIS A 222 18.01 -20.46 -10.07
CA HIS A 222 18.94 -21.20 -10.95
C HIS A 222 20.38 -20.68 -10.93
N ILE A 223 20.60 -19.41 -10.58
CA ILE A 223 21.93 -18.81 -10.50
C ILE A 223 22.50 -18.98 -9.10
N THR A 224 21.71 -18.61 -8.09
CA THR A 224 22.17 -18.49 -6.69
C THR A 224 21.68 -19.63 -5.79
N GLN A 225 20.98 -20.62 -6.34
CA GLN A 225 20.46 -21.79 -5.63
C GLN A 225 19.62 -21.38 -4.41
N ASN A 226 20.10 -21.66 -3.20
CA ASN A 226 19.41 -21.33 -1.94
C ASN A 226 19.89 -19.99 -1.34
N CYS A 227 20.84 -19.31 -1.97
CA CYS A 227 21.37 -18.05 -1.47
C CYS A 227 20.35 -16.92 -1.64
N PHE A 228 20.37 -15.97 -0.71
CA PHE A 228 19.56 -14.76 -0.76
C PHE A 228 20.42 -13.54 -1.08
N TYR A 229 19.76 -12.50 -1.58
CA TYR A 229 20.39 -11.20 -1.81
C TYR A 229 20.13 -10.27 -0.63
N GLU A 230 21.10 -9.45 -0.27
CA GLU A 230 21.05 -8.55 0.87
C GLU A 230 21.55 -7.16 0.51
N TYR A 231 20.85 -6.14 0.99
CA TYR A 231 21.26 -4.73 0.96
C TYR A 231 21.08 -4.16 2.36
N GLY A 232 22.06 -3.37 2.84
CA GLY A 232 22.01 -2.80 4.18
C GLY A 232 22.50 -1.36 4.24
N VAL A 233 21.85 -0.55 5.08
CA VAL A 233 22.19 0.85 5.35
C VAL A 233 22.42 1.02 6.84
N ARG A 234 23.51 1.68 7.23
CA ARG A 234 23.78 2.00 8.63
C ARG A 234 22.83 3.09 9.12
N MET A 235 22.31 2.91 10.32
CA MET A 235 21.53 3.91 11.06
C MET A 235 22.45 4.89 11.79
#